data_AF-A0A7S2VXC6-F1
#
_entry.id   AF-A0A7S2VXC6-F1
#
_cell.length_a   1.000
_cell.length_b   1.000
_cell.length_c   1.000
_cell.angle_alpha   90.00
_cell.angle_beta   90.00
_cell.angle_gamma   90.00
#
_symmetry.space_group_name_H-M   'P 1'
#
loop_
_entity.id
_entity.type
_entity.pdbx_description
1 polymer ?
#
loop_
_entity_poly.entity_id
_entity_poly.type
_entity_poly.pdbx_seq_one_letter_code
_entity_poly.pdbx_strand_id
1 'polypeptide(L)'
;MLYEDVEVPIRETSRASDFVGHSIVHVLRSARANVIASLAELIEERIASYVRSAVMDNDAGIRAVATKALFTVLNTEIKCMNDNLAPGAFRLAMSAMHKGVCDAVEQLILHRPMEEGVSGASEKWKGLDHLTEVQHSFAVDLTLQVKEFFHCDGAGTPESILKDGEARLRRLLNLWYTPTVEAVREFWQLKETLSRAIVQAHGRQVRVRELGGVSVQDILRFLRQRV
;
A
#
# COMPACT_ATOMS: atom_id res chain seq x y z
N MET A 1 71.83 4.69 -24.06
CA MET A 1 71.57 5.85 -23.19
C MET A 1 70.68 6.79 -23.97
N LEU A 2 69.48 7.20 -23.60
CA LEU A 2 68.56 6.87 -22.51
C LEU A 2 67.18 7.01 -23.19
N TYR A 3 66.29 6.03 -23.01
CA TYR A 3 64.87 6.20 -23.33
C TYR A 3 64.30 7.13 -22.24
N GLU A 4 63.75 8.28 -22.63
CA GLU A 4 62.94 9.08 -21.72
C GLU A 4 61.58 8.37 -21.58
N ASP A 5 61.35 7.81 -20.40
CA ASP A 5 60.07 7.25 -20.00
C ASP A 5 59.03 8.38 -19.98
N VAL A 6 58.04 8.28 -20.88
CA VAL A 6 56.83 9.08 -20.85
C VAL A 6 55.99 8.58 -19.68
N GLU A 7 56.05 9.27 -18.54
CA GLU A 7 55.02 9.13 -17.50
C GLU A 7 53.70 9.68 -18.05
N VAL A 8 52.86 8.80 -18.58
CA VAL A 8 51.44 9.08 -18.79
C VAL A 8 50.78 9.06 -17.41
N PRO A 9 50.24 10.18 -16.89
CA PRO A 9 49.50 10.14 -15.65
C PRO A 9 48.16 9.42 -15.91
N ILE A 10 48.14 8.11 -15.65
CA ILE A 10 46.90 7.37 -15.46
C ILE A 10 46.40 7.72 -14.06
N ARG A 11 45.68 8.82 -13.93
CA ARG A 11 44.76 9.05 -12.81
C ARG A 11 43.96 10.33 -13.04
N GLU A 12 42.71 10.15 -13.41
CA GLU A 12 41.52 10.86 -12.89
C GLU A 12 40.33 10.70 -13.86
N THR A 13 39.80 9.49 -14.00
CA THR A 13 38.54 9.27 -14.75
C THR A 13 37.47 8.49 -13.99
N SER A 14 37.72 8.03 -12.75
CA SER A 14 36.74 7.19 -12.04
C SER A 14 35.69 7.96 -11.21
N ARG A 15 35.93 9.21 -10.80
CA ARG A 15 35.00 9.91 -9.88
C ARG A 15 33.78 10.54 -10.56
N ALA A 16 33.91 10.95 -11.82
CA ALA A 16 32.82 11.60 -12.57
C ALA A 16 31.81 10.59 -13.15
N SER A 17 32.28 9.39 -13.54
CA SER A 17 31.41 8.30 -14.01
C SER A 17 30.52 7.73 -12.89
N ASP A 18 31.06 7.66 -11.68
CA ASP A 18 30.32 7.16 -10.51
C ASP A 18 29.19 8.12 -10.12
N PHE A 19 29.41 9.44 -10.23
CA PHE A 19 28.39 10.45 -9.96
C PHE A 19 27.20 10.36 -10.92
N VAL A 20 27.46 10.27 -12.23
CA VAL A 20 26.40 10.14 -13.25
C VAL A 20 25.66 8.80 -13.11
N GLY A 21 26.38 7.70 -12.86
CA GLY A 21 25.78 6.39 -12.62
C GLY A 21 24.86 6.38 -11.39
N HIS A 22 25.29 6.96 -10.27
CA HIS A 22 24.46 7.09 -9.07
C HIS A 22 23.22 7.97 -9.29
N SER A 23 23.35 9.08 -9.99
CA SER A 23 22.22 9.94 -10.34
C SER A 23 21.22 9.23 -11.24
N ILE A 24 21.67 8.50 -12.27
CA ILE A 24 20.80 7.71 -13.14
C ILE A 24 20.06 6.64 -12.35
N VAL A 25 20.77 5.88 -11.49
CA VAL A 25 20.13 4.85 -10.64
C VAL A 25 19.10 5.46 -9.70
N HIS A 26 19.38 6.63 -9.12
CA HIS A 26 18.44 7.33 -8.25
C HIS A 26 17.17 7.75 -9.03
N VAL A 27 17.34 8.36 -10.20
CA VAL A 27 16.21 8.77 -11.06
C VAL A 27 15.37 7.57 -11.48
N LEU A 28 16.00 6.47 -11.91
CA LEU A 28 15.29 5.25 -12.30
C LEU A 28 14.54 4.60 -11.13
N ARG A 29 15.13 4.59 -9.92
CA ARG A 29 14.45 4.11 -8.71
C ARG A 29 13.25 4.97 -8.35
N SER A 30 13.38 6.29 -8.47
CA SER A 30 12.27 7.21 -8.22
C SER A 30 11.16 7.04 -9.25
N ALA A 31 11.49 6.95 -10.54
CA ALA A 31 10.52 6.73 -11.61
C ALA A 31 9.78 5.40 -11.40
N ARG A 32 10.50 4.33 -11.07
CA ARG A 32 9.91 3.03 -10.73
C ARG A 32 8.94 3.14 -9.54
N ALA A 33 9.34 3.83 -8.47
CA ALA A 33 8.49 4.00 -7.30
C ALA A 33 7.20 4.77 -7.64
N ASN A 34 7.30 5.82 -8.45
CA ASN A 34 6.14 6.59 -8.90
C ASN A 34 5.19 5.75 -9.75
N VAL A 35 5.71 4.97 -10.71
CA VAL A 35 4.87 4.09 -11.56
C VAL A 35 4.16 3.03 -10.71
N ILE A 36 4.85 2.44 -9.73
CA ILE A 36 4.25 1.47 -8.81
C ILE A 36 3.14 2.12 -7.97
N ALA A 37 3.38 3.33 -7.46
CA ALA A 37 2.38 4.07 -6.68
C ALA A 37 1.15 4.41 -7.53
N SER A 38 1.33 4.97 -8.73
CA SER A 38 0.21 5.31 -9.62
C SER A 38 -0.57 4.07 -10.07
N LEU A 39 0.08 2.91 -10.22
CA LEU A 39 -0.62 1.67 -10.51
C LEU A 39 -1.47 1.22 -9.31
N ALA A 40 -0.96 1.31 -8.09
CA ALA A 40 -1.72 0.98 -6.89
C ALA A 40 -2.94 1.90 -6.75
N GLU A 41 -2.77 3.20 -6.95
CA GLU A 41 -3.85 4.21 -6.94
C GLU A 41 -4.91 3.92 -8.01
N LEU A 42 -4.50 3.62 -9.25
CA LEU A 42 -5.43 3.28 -10.33
C LEU A 42 -6.25 2.03 -10.01
N ILE A 43 -5.62 1.03 -9.40
CA ILE A 43 -6.30 -0.20 -9.00
C ILE A 43 -7.28 0.09 -7.86
N GLU A 44 -6.85 0.83 -6.83
CA GLU A 44 -7.70 1.29 -5.74
C GLU A 44 -8.96 1.97 -6.27
N GLU A 45 -8.81 2.97 -7.15
CA GLU A 45 -9.91 3.73 -7.74
C GLU A 45 -10.90 2.84 -8.48
N ARG A 46 -10.38 1.87 -9.24
CA ARG A 46 -11.18 0.98 -10.08
C ARG A 46 -11.97 -0.05 -9.31
N ILE A 47 -11.49 -0.44 -8.13
CA ILE A 47 -12.12 -1.48 -7.32
C ILE A 47 -12.89 -0.94 -6.12
N ALA A 48 -12.72 0.35 -5.80
CA ALA A 48 -13.26 1.00 -4.61
C ALA A 48 -14.74 0.68 -4.36
N SER A 49 -15.59 0.84 -5.38
CA SER A 49 -17.02 0.58 -5.28
C SER A 49 -17.34 -0.89 -4.98
N TYR A 50 -16.57 -1.82 -5.54
CA TYR A 50 -16.76 -3.25 -5.29
C TYR A 50 -16.31 -3.63 -3.88
N VAL A 51 -15.17 -3.10 -3.42
CA VAL A 51 -14.69 -3.29 -2.04
C VAL A 51 -15.73 -2.76 -1.04
N ARG A 52 -16.24 -1.55 -1.29
CA ARG A 52 -17.30 -0.96 -0.47
C ARG A 52 -18.54 -1.84 -0.44
N SER A 53 -19.08 -2.25 -1.58
CA SER A 53 -20.28 -3.10 -1.61
C SER A 53 -20.04 -4.50 -1.03
N ALA A 54 -18.84 -5.06 -1.19
CA ALA A 54 -18.48 -6.37 -0.63
C ALA A 54 -18.45 -6.37 0.90
N VAL A 55 -18.15 -5.23 1.53
CA VAL A 55 -17.98 -5.11 2.99
C VAL A 55 -19.18 -4.44 3.65
N MET A 56 -19.70 -3.37 3.06
CA MET A 56 -20.66 -2.46 3.71
C MET A 56 -22.12 -2.82 3.45
N ASP A 57 -22.41 -3.57 2.38
CA ASP A 57 -23.79 -3.88 2.01
C ASP A 57 -24.42 -4.90 2.97
N ASN A 58 -25.68 -4.69 3.34
CA ASN A 58 -26.40 -5.56 4.26
C ASN A 58 -26.89 -6.85 3.58
N ASP A 59 -27.10 -6.83 2.26
CA ASP A 59 -27.56 -7.98 1.50
C ASP A 59 -26.40 -8.92 1.12
N ALA A 60 -26.51 -10.19 1.53
CA ALA A 60 -25.47 -11.19 1.27
C ALA A 60 -25.27 -11.49 -0.23
N GLY A 61 -26.34 -11.42 -1.03
CA GLY A 61 -26.28 -11.58 -2.47
C GLY A 61 -25.54 -10.43 -3.14
N ILE A 62 -25.80 -9.18 -2.73
CA ILE A 62 -25.07 -8.01 -3.24
C ILE A 62 -23.58 -8.10 -2.88
N ARG A 63 -23.25 -8.46 -1.62
CA ARG A 63 -21.86 -8.68 -1.21
C ARG A 63 -21.17 -9.74 -2.07
N ALA A 64 -21.80 -10.90 -2.26
CA ALA A 64 -21.24 -11.98 -3.08
C ALA A 64 -21.03 -11.56 -4.54
N VAL A 65 -21.98 -10.82 -5.13
CA VAL A 65 -21.86 -10.28 -6.50
C VAL A 65 -20.71 -9.27 -6.58
N ALA A 66 -20.57 -8.37 -5.60
CA ALA A 66 -19.50 -7.39 -5.55
C ALA A 66 -18.11 -8.05 -5.42
N THR A 67 -17.96 -9.03 -4.53
CA THR A 67 -16.72 -9.81 -4.38
C THR A 67 -16.36 -10.55 -5.68
N LYS A 68 -17.34 -11.16 -6.35
CA LYS A 68 -17.11 -11.81 -7.64
C LYS A 68 -16.70 -10.80 -8.72
N ALA A 69 -17.34 -9.64 -8.76
CA ALA A 69 -17.00 -8.57 -9.71
C ALA A 69 -15.58 -8.05 -9.48
N LEU A 70 -15.18 -7.83 -8.22
CA LEU A 70 -13.81 -7.48 -7.83
C LEU A 70 -12.80 -8.45 -8.42
N PHE A 71 -12.93 -9.75 -8.15
CA PHE A 71 -11.97 -10.75 -8.65
C PHE A 71 -12.00 -10.89 -10.18
N THR A 72 -13.14 -10.64 -10.81
CA THR A 72 -13.24 -10.62 -12.28
C THR A 72 -12.46 -9.46 -12.88
N VAL A 73 -12.53 -8.27 -12.28
CA VAL A 73 -11.73 -7.10 -12.69
C VAL A 73 -10.25 -7.39 -12.49
N LEU A 74 -9.84 -7.87 -11.31
CA LEU A 74 -8.44 -8.20 -11.03
C LEU A 74 -7.90 -9.25 -12.02
N ASN A 75 -8.64 -10.32 -12.28
CA ASN A 75 -8.22 -11.36 -13.22
C ASN A 75 -8.07 -10.82 -14.67
N THR A 76 -8.96 -9.91 -15.09
CA THR A 76 -8.86 -9.26 -16.40
C THR A 76 -7.58 -8.43 -16.50
N GLU A 77 -7.27 -7.65 -15.47
CA GLU A 77 -6.04 -6.84 -15.43
C GLU A 77 -4.78 -7.71 -15.37
N ILE A 78 -4.78 -8.81 -14.60
CA ILE A 78 -3.66 -9.76 -14.54
C ILE A 78 -3.37 -10.34 -15.91
N LYS A 79 -4.40 -10.80 -16.63
CA LYS A 79 -4.23 -11.35 -17.99
C LYS A 79 -3.63 -10.31 -18.94
N CYS A 80 -4.18 -9.09 -18.93
CA CYS A 80 -3.67 -7.99 -19.72
C CYS A 80 -2.19 -7.69 -19.40
N MET A 81 -1.84 -7.60 -18.12
CA MET A 81 -0.46 -7.36 -17.70
C MET A 81 0.48 -8.52 -18.09
N ASN A 82 0.03 -9.76 -17.98
CA ASN A 82 0.83 -10.94 -18.33
C ASN A 82 1.17 -10.96 -19.83
N ASP A 83 0.25 -10.52 -20.68
CA ASP A 83 0.44 -10.51 -22.14
C ASP A 83 1.30 -9.34 -22.62
N ASN A 84 1.35 -8.23 -21.85
CA ASN A 84 1.98 -6.98 -22.28
C ASN A 84 3.26 -6.60 -21.52
N LEU A 85 3.55 -7.21 -20.37
CA LEU A 85 4.71 -6.86 -19.53
C LEU A 85 5.79 -7.93 -19.54
N ALA A 86 7.05 -7.49 -19.49
CA ALA A 86 8.16 -8.38 -19.20
C ALA A 86 7.99 -9.03 -17.80
N PRO A 87 8.44 -10.28 -17.56
CA PRO A 87 8.19 -11.01 -16.32
C PRO A 87 8.65 -10.30 -15.03
N GLY A 88 9.71 -9.50 -15.10
CA GLY A 88 10.17 -8.68 -13.98
C GLY A 88 9.19 -7.54 -13.65
N ALA A 89 8.68 -6.86 -14.68
CA ALA A 89 7.71 -5.78 -14.52
C ALA A 89 6.34 -6.31 -14.10
N PHE A 90 5.91 -7.45 -14.66
CA PHE A 90 4.69 -8.15 -14.28
C PHE A 90 4.64 -8.45 -12.77
N ARG A 91 5.71 -9.02 -12.20
CA ARG A 91 5.77 -9.32 -10.75
C ARG A 91 5.67 -8.07 -9.87
N LEU A 92 6.27 -6.97 -10.30
CA LEU A 92 6.13 -5.69 -9.60
C LEU A 92 4.71 -5.13 -9.70
N ALA A 93 4.09 -5.24 -10.88
CA ALA A 93 2.72 -4.82 -11.10
C ALA A 93 1.73 -5.66 -10.28
N MET A 94 1.93 -6.97 -10.17
CA MET A 94 1.17 -7.85 -9.28
C MET A 94 1.24 -7.42 -7.82
N SER A 95 2.44 -7.08 -7.35
CA SER A 95 2.65 -6.60 -5.97
C SER A 95 1.97 -5.25 -5.72
N ALA A 96 2.04 -4.35 -6.71
CA ALA A 96 1.38 -3.04 -6.67
C ALA A 96 -0.15 -3.18 -6.70
N MET A 97 -0.68 -4.09 -7.52
CA MET A 97 -2.11 -4.37 -7.63
C MET A 97 -2.64 -4.92 -6.32
N HIS A 98 -1.96 -5.90 -5.71
CA HIS A 98 -2.29 -6.39 -4.37
C HIS A 98 -2.30 -5.25 -3.34
N LYS A 99 -1.27 -4.38 -3.38
CA LYS A 99 -1.20 -3.22 -2.48
C LYS A 99 -2.38 -2.25 -2.70
N GLY A 100 -2.77 -1.97 -3.94
CA GLY A 100 -3.94 -1.15 -4.25
C GLY A 100 -5.25 -1.73 -3.71
N VAL A 101 -5.41 -3.07 -3.73
CA VAL A 101 -6.55 -3.72 -3.07
C VAL A 101 -6.50 -3.54 -1.55
N CYS A 102 -5.33 -3.74 -0.94
CA CYS A 102 -5.16 -3.49 0.48
C CYS A 102 -5.47 -2.03 0.83
N ASP A 103 -4.94 -1.07 0.08
CA ASP A 103 -5.16 0.36 0.28
C ASP A 103 -6.65 0.71 0.20
N ALA A 104 -7.38 0.14 -0.76
CA ALA A 104 -8.83 0.31 -0.86
C ALA A 104 -9.56 -0.14 0.42
N VAL A 105 -9.20 -1.31 0.96
CA VAL A 105 -9.76 -1.82 2.22
C VAL A 105 -9.31 -0.96 3.41
N GLU A 106 -8.07 -0.47 3.42
CA GLU A 106 -7.54 0.43 4.45
C GLU A 106 -8.31 1.75 4.48
N GLN A 107 -8.60 2.36 3.32
CA GLN A 107 -9.41 3.58 3.25
C GLN A 107 -10.81 3.33 3.80
N LEU A 108 -11.42 2.20 3.42
CA LEU A 108 -12.75 1.83 3.88
C LEU A 108 -12.81 1.70 5.42
N ILE A 109 -11.85 0.99 6.02
CA ILE A 109 -11.83 0.80 7.48
C ILE A 109 -11.55 2.11 8.23
N LEU A 110 -10.78 3.01 7.62
CA LEU A 110 -10.45 4.31 8.18
C LEU A 110 -11.51 5.40 7.91
N HIS A 111 -12.63 5.04 7.27
CA HIS A 111 -13.66 5.96 6.77
C HIS A 111 -13.06 7.14 5.99
N ARG A 112 -12.04 6.85 5.18
CA ARG A 112 -11.42 7.84 4.30
C ARG A 112 -12.17 7.87 2.99
N PRO A 113 -12.43 9.06 2.42
CA PRO A 113 -13.05 9.12 1.10
C PRO A 113 -12.18 8.32 0.12
N MET A 114 -12.84 7.47 -0.64
CA MET A 114 -12.23 6.74 -1.75
C MET A 114 -12.56 7.48 -3.03
N GLU A 115 -11.58 7.60 -3.92
CA GLU A 115 -11.89 8.03 -5.28
C GLU A 115 -12.53 6.83 -5.97
N GLU A 116 -13.84 6.88 -6.21
CA GLU A 116 -14.52 5.89 -7.04
C GLU A 116 -14.46 6.38 -8.48
N GLY A 117 -13.84 5.59 -9.37
CA GLY A 117 -13.70 5.97 -10.77
C GLY A 117 -15.04 6.09 -11.50
N VAL A 118 -15.01 6.32 -12.83
CA VAL A 118 -16.17 6.69 -13.68
C VAL A 118 -17.26 5.60 -13.80
N SER A 119 -17.26 4.55 -12.97
CA SER A 119 -18.27 3.50 -12.93
C SER A 119 -19.59 4.00 -12.30
N GLY A 120 -20.32 4.84 -13.03
CA GLY A 120 -21.79 5.01 -12.98
C GLY A 120 -22.45 5.56 -11.70
N ALA A 121 -21.79 5.56 -10.55
CA ALA A 121 -22.32 6.08 -9.30
C ALA A 121 -21.41 7.22 -8.82
N SER A 122 -21.71 8.45 -9.25
CA SER A 122 -21.03 9.67 -8.80
C SER A 122 -21.40 10.06 -7.36
N GLU A 123 -21.52 9.09 -6.45
CA GLU A 123 -21.62 9.36 -5.02
C GLU A 123 -20.24 9.12 -4.42
N LYS A 124 -19.46 10.20 -4.29
CA LYS A 124 -18.22 10.16 -3.49
C LYS A 124 -18.59 9.65 -2.10
N TRP A 125 -18.17 8.44 -1.78
CA TRP A 125 -18.38 7.88 -0.46
C TRP A 125 -17.74 8.80 0.58
N LYS A 126 -18.56 9.33 1.50
CA LYS A 126 -18.12 10.28 2.53
C LYS A 126 -17.62 9.59 3.81
N GLY A 127 -17.57 8.27 3.84
CA GLY A 127 -17.39 7.51 5.09
C GLY A 127 -18.74 7.19 5.76
N LEU A 128 -18.80 6.10 6.54
CA LEU A 128 -19.79 5.99 7.62
C LEU A 128 -19.17 6.53 8.92
N ASP A 129 -19.98 6.76 9.95
CA ASP A 129 -19.48 7.20 11.25
C ASP A 129 -18.73 6.08 12.01
N HIS A 130 -19.11 4.82 11.77
CA HIS A 130 -18.50 3.63 12.38
C HIS A 130 -18.67 2.37 11.51
N LEU A 131 -17.80 1.38 11.71
CA LEU A 131 -17.99 0.01 11.23
C LEU A 131 -18.73 -0.83 12.29
N THR A 132 -19.59 -1.74 11.85
CA THR A 132 -20.10 -2.80 12.73
C THR A 132 -19.11 -3.96 12.82
N GLU A 133 -19.22 -4.81 13.86
CA GLU A 133 -18.39 -6.02 13.98
C GLU A 133 -18.56 -6.97 12.78
N VAL A 134 -19.78 -7.06 12.25
CA VAL A 134 -20.11 -7.88 11.08
C VAL A 134 -19.40 -7.35 9.83
N GLN A 135 -19.44 -6.03 9.60
CA GLN A 135 -18.71 -5.40 8.49
C GLN A 135 -17.19 -5.52 8.64
N HIS A 136 -16.66 -5.40 9.87
CA HIS A 136 -15.25 -5.64 10.13
C HIS A 136 -14.84 -7.08 9.77
N SER A 137 -15.67 -8.06 10.17
CA SER A 137 -15.46 -9.47 9.83
C SER A 137 -15.44 -9.69 8.32
N PHE A 138 -16.35 -9.03 7.58
CA PHE A 138 -16.33 -9.08 6.11
C PHE A 138 -15.07 -8.46 5.51
N ALA A 139 -14.52 -7.39 6.09
CA ALA A 139 -13.25 -6.82 5.64
C ALA A 139 -12.07 -7.77 5.88
N VAL A 140 -12.06 -8.49 7.00
CA VAL A 140 -11.07 -9.55 7.28
C VAL A 140 -11.18 -10.68 6.26
N ASP A 141 -12.39 -11.18 6.03
CA ASP A 141 -12.65 -12.27 5.07
C ASP A 141 -12.26 -11.89 3.64
N LEU A 142 -12.57 -10.66 3.23
CA LEU A 142 -12.17 -10.14 1.92
C LEU A 142 -10.65 -10.07 1.80
N THR A 143 -9.95 -9.60 2.83
CA THR A 143 -8.48 -9.51 2.86
C THR A 143 -7.86 -10.90 2.72
N LEU A 144 -8.42 -11.91 3.38
CA LEU A 144 -7.96 -13.31 3.26
C LEU A 144 -8.14 -13.83 1.83
N GLN A 145 -9.34 -13.65 1.24
CA GLN A 145 -9.61 -14.08 -0.13
C GLN A 145 -8.69 -13.39 -1.15
N VAL A 146 -8.40 -12.09 -0.95
CA VAL A 146 -7.46 -11.35 -1.79
C VAL A 146 -6.05 -11.95 -1.68
N LYS A 147 -5.57 -12.22 -0.46
CA LYS A 147 -4.28 -12.86 -0.24
C LYS A 147 -4.20 -14.22 -0.95
N GLU A 148 -5.22 -15.07 -0.80
CA GLU A 148 -5.31 -16.38 -1.44
C GLU A 148 -5.31 -16.27 -2.97
N PHE A 149 -6.09 -15.33 -3.53
CA PHE A 149 -6.16 -15.07 -4.95
C PHE A 149 -4.79 -14.70 -5.55
N PHE A 150 -4.05 -13.80 -4.90
CA PHE A 150 -2.72 -13.39 -5.38
C PHE A 150 -1.63 -14.43 -5.10
N HIS A 151 -1.78 -15.24 -4.06
CA HIS A 151 -0.87 -16.35 -3.76
C HIS A 151 -1.03 -17.49 -4.79
N CYS A 152 -2.26 -17.76 -5.23
CA CYS A 152 -2.61 -18.75 -6.25
C CYS A 152 -1.90 -20.11 -6.01
N ASP A 153 -2.10 -20.70 -4.83
CA ASP A 153 -1.49 -21.97 -4.41
C ASP A 153 0.04 -22.05 -4.60
N GLY A 154 0.73 -20.91 -4.51
CA GLY A 154 2.18 -20.81 -4.66
C GLY A 154 2.66 -20.56 -6.09
N ALA A 155 1.75 -20.53 -7.08
CA ALA A 155 2.08 -20.15 -8.45
C ALA A 155 2.12 -18.62 -8.65
N GLY A 156 1.51 -17.87 -7.73
CA GLY A 156 1.39 -16.41 -7.80
C GLY A 156 2.51 -15.66 -7.07
N THR A 157 2.11 -14.61 -6.34
CA THR A 157 3.04 -13.75 -5.60
C THR A 157 3.53 -14.45 -4.33
N PRO A 158 4.85 -14.46 -4.04
CA PRO A 158 5.38 -15.05 -2.82
C PRO A 158 4.75 -14.50 -1.54
N GLU A 159 4.52 -15.36 -0.56
CA GLU A 159 3.84 -14.99 0.69
C GLU A 159 4.58 -13.88 1.46
N SER A 160 5.91 -13.83 1.38
CA SER A 160 6.70 -12.75 2.01
C SER A 160 6.36 -11.38 1.45
N ILE A 161 6.20 -11.27 0.12
CA ILE A 161 5.86 -10.01 -0.55
C ILE A 161 4.42 -9.60 -0.22
N LEU A 162 3.49 -10.57 -0.18
CA LEU A 162 2.10 -10.31 0.21
C LEU A 162 2.02 -9.82 1.65
N LYS A 163 2.73 -10.48 2.58
CA LYS A 163 2.81 -10.11 4.00
C LYS A 163 3.35 -8.70 4.20
N ASP A 164 4.37 -8.32 3.44
CA ASP A 164 4.92 -6.96 3.50
C ASP A 164 3.94 -5.91 2.96
N GLY A 165 3.21 -6.22 1.88
CA GLY A 165 2.21 -5.33 1.29
C GLY A 165 0.97 -5.09 2.15
N GLU A 166 0.52 -6.12 2.89
CA GLU A 166 -0.68 -6.06 3.75
C GLU A 166 -0.37 -5.73 5.23
N ALA A 167 0.90 -5.52 5.59
CA ALA A 167 1.32 -5.36 6.99
C ALA A 167 0.56 -4.26 7.72
N ARG A 168 0.35 -3.11 7.05
CA ARG A 168 -0.42 -1.98 7.57
C ARG A 168 -1.89 -2.34 7.73
N LEU A 169 -2.56 -2.81 6.68
CA LEU A 169 -3.94 -3.27 6.74
C LEU A 169 -4.18 -4.27 7.87
N ARG A 170 -3.34 -5.30 7.99
CA ARG A 170 -3.44 -6.29 9.07
C ARG A 170 -3.34 -5.63 10.44
N ARG A 171 -2.46 -4.63 10.61
CA ARG A 171 -2.36 -3.89 11.86
C ARG A 171 -3.64 -3.11 12.16
N LEU A 172 -4.21 -2.43 11.17
CA LEU A 172 -5.48 -1.69 11.30
C LEU A 172 -6.64 -2.62 11.64
N LEU A 173 -6.74 -3.78 10.99
CA LEU A 173 -7.74 -4.80 11.31
C LEU A 173 -7.60 -5.32 12.74
N ASN A 174 -6.37 -5.59 13.20
CA ASN A 174 -6.11 -6.02 14.57
C ASN A 174 -6.37 -4.92 15.62
N LEU A 175 -6.17 -3.65 15.24
CA LEU A 175 -6.48 -2.52 16.12
C LEU A 175 -7.95 -2.51 16.51
N TRP A 176 -8.86 -2.96 15.64
CA TRP A 176 -10.29 -3.06 15.94
C TRP A 176 -10.61 -3.92 17.17
N TYR A 177 -9.86 -5.00 17.40
CA TYR A 177 -10.03 -5.88 18.55
C TYR A 177 -9.08 -5.57 19.72
N THR A 178 -8.15 -4.62 19.53
CA THR A 178 -7.20 -4.23 20.58
C THR A 178 -7.93 -3.51 21.71
N PRO A 179 -7.78 -3.88 22.99
CA PRO A 179 -8.39 -3.17 24.11
C PRO A 179 -8.13 -1.65 24.06
N THR A 180 -9.14 -0.83 24.37
CA THR A 180 -9.04 0.65 24.25
C THR A 180 -7.87 1.22 25.07
N VAL A 181 -7.60 0.65 26.24
CA VAL A 181 -6.45 1.06 27.09
C VAL A 181 -5.11 0.84 26.37
N GLU A 182 -4.97 -0.27 25.65
CA GLU A 182 -3.76 -0.58 24.87
C GLU A 182 -3.62 0.34 23.67
N ALA A 183 -4.70 0.58 22.93
CA ALA A 183 -4.71 1.51 21.80
C ALA A 183 -4.35 2.96 22.24
N VAL A 184 -4.85 3.41 23.38
CA VAL A 184 -4.50 4.73 23.97
C VAL A 184 -3.03 4.76 24.40
N ARG A 185 -2.51 3.69 24.98
CA ARG A 185 -1.09 3.60 25.35
C ARG A 185 -0.20 3.70 24.12
N GLU A 186 -0.53 2.97 23.06
CA GLU A 186 0.21 3.01 21.79
C GLU A 186 0.15 4.40 21.14
N PHE A 187 -1.01 5.06 21.17
CA PHE A 187 -1.15 6.45 20.73
C PHE A 187 -0.14 7.37 21.43
N TRP A 188 -0.03 7.29 22.77
CA TRP A 188 0.91 8.12 23.52
C TRP A 188 2.37 7.80 23.20
N GLN A 189 2.72 6.52 23.05
CA GLN A 189 4.06 6.10 22.65
C GLN A 189 4.45 6.62 21.26
N LEU A 190 3.54 6.52 20.28
CA LEU A 190 3.75 7.05 18.94
C LEU A 190 3.85 8.58 18.93
N LYS A 191 2.98 9.27 19.67
CA LYS A 191 3.01 10.72 19.80
C LYS A 191 4.31 11.22 20.40
N GLU A 192 4.80 10.54 21.44
CA GLU A 192 6.08 10.89 22.08
C GLU A 192 7.25 10.67 21.11
N THR A 193 7.28 9.52 20.43
CA THR A 193 8.31 9.20 19.42
C THR A 193 8.32 10.23 18.29
N LEU A 194 7.14 10.58 17.78
CA LEU A 194 6.98 11.62 16.76
C LEU A 194 7.47 12.99 17.26
N SER A 195 7.11 13.38 18.49
CA SER A 195 7.53 14.66 19.07
C SER A 195 9.05 14.74 19.20
N ARG A 196 9.71 13.67 19.69
CA ARG A 196 11.18 13.59 19.77
C ARG A 196 11.82 13.67 18.39
N ALA A 197 11.27 12.96 17.40
CA ALA A 197 11.79 12.96 16.04
C ALA A 197 11.66 14.36 15.37
N ILE A 198 10.56 15.07 15.61
CA ILE A 198 10.37 16.46 15.14
C ILE A 198 11.42 17.38 15.73
N VAL A 199 11.65 17.32 17.04
CA VAL A 199 12.68 18.12 17.71
C VAL A 199 14.07 17.81 17.14
N GLN A 200 14.40 16.53 16.95
CA GLN A 200 15.68 16.10 16.39
C GLN A 200 15.87 16.49 14.92
N ALA A 201 14.79 16.66 14.16
CA ALA A 201 14.89 16.99 12.74
C ALA A 201 15.20 18.47 12.46
N HIS A 202 15.10 19.37 13.45
CA HIS A 202 15.47 20.79 13.33
C HIS A 202 14.90 21.46 12.06
N GLY A 203 13.60 21.26 11.79
CA GLY A 203 12.92 21.84 10.62
C GLY A 203 13.06 21.04 9.31
N ARG A 204 13.74 19.89 9.33
CA ARG A 204 13.78 18.96 8.19
C ARG A 204 12.56 18.04 8.19
N GLN A 205 12.21 17.52 7.00
CA GLN A 205 11.11 16.56 6.87
C GLN A 205 11.39 15.30 7.72
N VAL A 206 10.50 15.01 8.66
CA VAL A 206 10.58 13.84 9.53
C VAL A 206 9.83 12.70 8.85
N ARG A 207 10.53 11.60 8.55
CA ARG A 207 9.86 10.32 8.30
C ARG A 207 9.92 9.51 9.59
N VAL A 208 8.86 9.59 10.38
CA VAL A 208 8.74 8.70 11.55
C VAL A 208 8.42 7.31 11.03
N ARG A 209 9.18 6.32 11.48
CA ARG A 209 8.81 4.91 11.26
C ARG A 209 7.54 4.65 12.07
N GLU A 210 6.41 4.62 11.39
CA GLU A 210 5.13 4.21 11.93
C GLU A 210 5.25 2.79 12.51
N LEU A 211 4.78 2.56 13.73
CA LEU A 211 4.75 1.21 14.30
C LEU A 211 3.75 0.39 13.49
N GLY A 212 4.26 -0.58 12.71
CA GLY A 212 3.43 -1.37 11.81
C GLY A 212 2.72 -0.57 10.71
N GLY A 213 3.24 0.60 10.32
CA GLY A 213 2.62 1.43 9.28
C GLY A 213 1.38 2.22 9.73
N VAL A 214 1.08 2.27 11.03
CA VAL A 214 -0.07 3.01 11.56
C VAL A 214 0.36 4.34 12.16
N SER A 215 -0.31 5.42 11.72
CA SER A 215 -0.04 6.78 12.18
C SER A 215 -0.83 7.13 13.44
N VAL A 216 -0.40 8.20 14.14
CA VAL A 216 -1.13 8.79 15.26
C VAL A 216 -2.57 9.17 14.87
N GLN A 217 -2.77 9.63 13.63
CA GLN A 217 -4.09 10.01 13.12
C GLN A 217 -5.00 8.79 12.93
N ASP A 218 -4.44 7.66 12.50
CA ASP A 218 -5.20 6.42 12.32
C ASP A 218 -5.74 5.91 13.65
N ILE A 219 -4.90 5.88 14.70
CA ILE A 219 -5.35 5.47 16.03
C ILE A 219 -6.43 6.40 16.57
N LEU A 220 -6.29 7.72 16.40
CA LEU A 220 -7.34 8.67 16.80
C LEU A 220 -8.66 8.42 16.08
N ARG A 221 -8.62 8.09 14.79
CA ARG A 221 -9.83 7.75 14.03
C ARG A 221 -10.46 6.47 14.54
N PHE A 222 -9.68 5.42 14.79
CA PHE A 222 -10.20 4.19 15.39
C PHE A 222 -10.83 4.43 16.75
N LEU A 223 -10.18 5.22 17.62
CA LEU A 223 -10.73 5.55 18.92
C LEU A 223 -12.06 6.31 18.82
N ARG A 224 -12.23 7.17 17.81
CA ARG A 224 -13.51 7.86 17.55
C ARG A 224 -14.62 6.92 17.10
N GLN A 225 -14.30 5.86 16.36
CA GLN A 225 -15.30 4.88 15.89
C GLN A 225 -15.86 4.00 17.01
N ARG A 226 -15.26 4.01 18.21
CA ARG A 226 -15.63 3.17 19.36
C ARG A 226 -16.49 3.87 20.42
N VAL A 227 -16.71 5.17 20.26
CA VAL A 227 -17.46 6.03 21.20
C VAL A 227 -18.84 6.28 20.63
#